data_AF-A0A1A3S8Z4-F1
#
_entry.id   AF-A0A1A3S8Z4-F1
#
_cell.length_a   1.000
_cell.length_b   1.000
_cell.length_c   1.000
_cell.angle_alpha   90.00
_cell.angle_beta   90.00
_cell.angle_gamma   90.00
#
_symmetry.space_group_name_H-M   'P 1'
#
loop_
_entity.id
_entity.type
_entity.pdbx_description
1 polymer ?
#
loop_
_entity_poly.entity_id
_entity_poly.type
_entity_poly.pdbx_seq_one_letter_code
_entity_poly.pdbx_strand_id
1 'polypeptide(L)' 'MEADETPESVSVESLHSGDPITDCGQRYIVLESKSFSDSCVVLELESRVNHQLQVIEKSFPAGYQVGRANHRIL' A
#
# COMPACT_ATOMS: atom_id res chain seq x y z
N MET A 1 -19.41 4.17 20.27
CA MET A 1 -19.28 4.42 18.83
C MET A 1 -18.13 5.39 18.70
N GLU A 2 -16.99 5.10 18.09
CA GLU A 2 -16.47 4.00 17.27
C GLU A 2 -14.97 3.95 17.62
N ALA A 3 -14.34 2.76 17.62
CA ALA A 3 -12.90 2.71 17.84
C ALA A 3 -12.23 3.47 16.68
N ASP A 4 -11.49 4.52 17.02
CA ASP A 4 -10.52 5.17 16.15
C ASP A 4 -9.45 4.10 15.85
N GLU A 5 -9.73 3.27 14.84
CA GLU A 5 -8.81 2.25 14.35
C GLU A 5 -7.62 3.01 13.76
N THR A 6 -6.64 3.33 14.61
CA THR A 6 -5.32 3.78 14.16
C THR A 6 -4.90 2.81 13.05
N PRO A 7 -4.75 3.26 11.80
CA PRO A 7 -4.46 2.37 10.70
C PRO A 7 -3.17 1.65 11.03
N GLU A 8 -3.25 0.33 11.25
CA GLU A 8 -2.08 -0.48 11.59
C GLU A 8 -1.02 -0.25 10.52
N SER A 9 0.14 0.30 10.91
CA SER A 9 1.21 0.53 9.96
C SER A 9 1.93 -0.79 9.67
N VAL A 10 2.23 -1.04 8.39
CA VAL A 10 2.92 -2.22 7.91
C VAL A 10 4.13 -1.82 7.09
N SER A 11 5.22 -2.56 7.25
CA SER A 11 6.45 -2.36 6.48
C SER A 11 6.25 -2.76 5.01
N VAL A 12 6.82 -1.98 4.11
CA VAL A 12 6.73 -2.24 2.66
C VAL A 12 7.33 -3.58 2.24
N GLU A 13 8.31 -4.11 2.99
CA GLU A 13 8.89 -5.43 2.77
C GLU A 13 7.94 -6.59 3.06
N SER A 14 6.90 -6.36 3.88
CA SER A 14 5.93 -7.38 4.29
C SER A 14 4.68 -7.40 3.40
N LEU A 15 4.64 -6.54 2.38
CA LEU A 15 3.50 -6.41 1.48
C LEU A 15 3.55 -7.45 0.37
N HIS A 16 2.40 -8.04 0.12
CA HIS A 16 2.17 -9.02 -0.93
C HIS A 16 1.10 -8.54 -1.92
N SER A 17 1.09 -9.18 -3.09
CA SER A 17 0.04 -8.96 -4.08
C SER A 17 -1.35 -9.18 -3.46
N GLY A 18 -2.25 -8.24 -3.69
CA GLY A 18 -3.60 -8.19 -3.12
C GLY A 18 -3.71 -7.34 -1.86
N ASP A 19 -2.61 -6.97 -1.20
CA ASP A 19 -2.68 -6.22 0.05
C ASP A 19 -3.21 -4.79 -0.16
N PRO A 20 -4.29 -4.39 0.52
CA PRO A 20 -4.78 -3.02 0.49
C PRO A 20 -3.99 -2.14 1.46
N ILE A 21 -3.45 -1.03 0.95
CA ILE A 21 -2.65 -0.06 1.73
C ILE A 21 -3.15 1.37 1.56
N THR A 22 -2.77 2.24 2.49
CA THR A 22 -2.96 3.69 2.43
C THR A 22 -1.62 4.37 2.59
N ASP A 23 -1.27 5.24 1.64
CA ASP A 23 -0.06 6.06 1.64
C ASP A 23 -0.43 7.52 1.33
N CYS A 24 -0.01 8.45 2.18
CA CYS A 24 -0.32 9.89 2.09
C CYS A 24 -1.83 10.20 1.91
N GLY A 25 -2.71 9.42 2.53
CA GLY A 25 -4.16 9.58 2.44
C GLY A 25 -4.81 9.01 1.16
N GLN A 26 -4.01 8.43 0.26
CA GLN A 26 -4.50 7.73 -0.93
C GLN A 26 -4.48 6.23 -0.70
N ARG A 27 -5.53 5.54 -1.14
CA ARG A 27 -5.66 4.09 -1.06
C ARG A 27 -5.12 3.41 -2.31
N TYR A 28 -4.40 2.32 -2.12
CA TYR A 28 -3.84 1.48 -3.17
C TYR A 28 -4.11 -0.01 -2.88
N ILE A 29 -4.04 -0.84 -3.92
CA ILE A 29 -3.93 -2.30 -3.79
C ILE A 29 -2.58 -2.69 -4.36
N VAL A 30 -1.79 -3.44 -3.61
CA VAL A 30 -0.49 -3.93 -4.08
C VAL A 30 -0.73 -4.98 -5.17
N LEU A 31 -0.16 -4.77 -6.35
CA LEU A 31 -0.22 -5.72 -7.46
C LEU A 31 1.02 -6.62 -7.47
N GLU A 32 2.21 -6.01 -7.29
CA GLU A 32 3.48 -6.70 -7.19
C GLU A 32 4.39 -5.98 -6.20
N SER A 33 5.25 -6.73 -5.52
CA SER A 33 6.30 -6.19 -4.66
C SER A 33 7.66 -6.77 -5.04
N LYS A 34 8.66 -5.89 -5.16
CA LYS A 34 10.01 -6.27 -5.55
C LYS A 34 11.04 -5.54 -4.69
N SER A 35 11.77 -6.28 -3.88
CA SER A 35 12.93 -5.77 -3.15
C SER A 35 14.10 -5.54 -4.11
N PHE A 36 14.55 -4.29 -4.23
CA PHE A 36 15.73 -3.90 -4.99
C PHE A 36 16.88 -3.65 -4.01
N SER A 37 17.64 -4.71 -3.72
CA SER A 37 18.68 -4.73 -2.67
C SER A 37 18.11 -4.48 -1.25
N ASP A 38 18.98 -4.40 -0.24
CA ASP A 38 18.59 -4.12 1.16
C ASP A 38 18.17 -2.66 1.42
N SER A 39 18.07 -1.82 0.38
CA SER A 39 17.85 -0.38 0.51
C SER A 39 16.51 0.13 0.01
N CYS A 40 15.82 -0.62 -0.87
CA CYS A 40 14.62 -0.12 -1.54
C CYS A 40 13.64 -1.26 -1.88
N VAL A 41 12.35 -0.98 -1.76
CA VAL A 41 11.26 -1.83 -2.25
C VAL A 41 10.49 -1.06 -3.30
N VAL A 42 10.30 -1.67 -4.47
CA VAL A 42 9.44 -1.16 -5.53
C VAL A 42 8.12 -1.90 -5.45
N LEU A 43 7.02 -1.15 -5.40
CA LEU A 43 5.67 -1.69 -5.43
C LEU A 43 4.98 -1.25 -6.71
N GLU A 44 4.36 -2.21 -7.40
CA GLU A 44 3.33 -1.94 -8.37
C GLU A 44 1.99 -1.83 -7.63
N LEU A 45 1.26 -0.75 -7.87
CA LEU A 45 0.07 -0.38 -7.12
C LEU A 45 -1.09 -0.09 -8.06
N GLU A 46 -2.25 -0.67 -7.78
CA GLU A 46 -3.53 -0.25 -8.34
C GLU A 46 -4.05 0.94 -7.54
N SER A 47 -4.32 2.05 -8.22
CA SER A 47 -5.02 3.22 -7.69
C SER A 47 -6.32 3.43 -8.45
N ARG A 48 -7.36 3.86 -7.73
CA ARG A 48 -8.62 4.31 -8.33
C ARG A 48 -8.76 5.81 -8.15
N VAL A 49 -8.62 6.55 -9.24
CA VAL A 49 -8.80 8.00 -9.27
C VAL A 49 -9.86 8.31 -10.31
N ASN A 50 -10.87 9.11 -9.96
CA ASN A 50 -11.97 9.50 -10.86
C ASN A 50 -12.68 8.30 -11.52
N HIS A 51 -12.94 7.23 -10.76
CA HIS A 51 -13.53 5.98 -11.26
C HIS A 51 -12.70 5.24 -12.33
N GLN A 52 -11.46 5.65 -12.56
CA GLN A 52 -10.54 4.98 -13.46
C GLN A 52 -9.49 4.21 -12.66
N LEU A 53 -9.27 2.96 -13.07
CA LEU A 53 -8.20 2.13 -12.59
C LEU A 53 -6.89 2.55 -13.24
N GLN A 54 -5.87 2.76 -12.43
CA GLN A 54 -4.53 3.09 -12.87
C GLN A 54 -3.53 2.19 -12.17
N VAL A 55 -2.54 1.73 -12.92
CA VAL A 55 -1.39 1.03 -12.38
C VAL A 55 -0.25 2.03 -12.28
N ILE A 56 0.33 2.16 -11.09
CA ILE A 56 1.49 3.02 -10.85
C ILE A 56 2.60 2.21 -10.20
N GLU A 57 3.83 2.58 -10.50
CA GLU A 57 5.01 2.06 -9.81
C GLU A 57 5.47 3.12 -8.81
N LYS A 58 5.76 2.69 -7.58
CA LYS A 58 6.37 3.54 -6.54
C LYS A 58 7.53 2.82 -5.87
N SER A 59 8.62 3.56 -5.66
CA SER A 59 9.76 3.10 -4.87
C SER A 59 9.66 3.65 -3.44
N PHE A 60 9.96 2.78 -2.48
CA PHE A 60 9.96 3.09 -1.07
C PHE A 60 11.30 2.68 -0.46
N PRO A 61 11.87 3.46 0.46
CA PRO A 61 13.05 3.04 1.18
C PRO A 61 12.74 1.79 2.03
N ALA A 62 13.74 0.93 2.23
CA ALA A 62 13.60 -0.20 3.16
C ALA A 62 13.23 0.31 4.57
N GLY A 63 12.36 -0.42 5.27
CA GLY A 63 11.80 -0.04 6.56
C GLY A 63 10.70 1.03 6.49
N TYR A 64 10.33 1.54 5.31
CA TYR A 64 9.21 2.46 5.18
C TYR A 64 7.90 1.80 5.61
N GLN A 65 7.05 2.56 6.30
CA GLN A 65 5.78 2.08 6.79
C GLN A 65 4.62 2.76 6.07
N VAL A 66 3.66 1.96 5.62
CA VAL A 66 2.39 2.43 5.05
C VAL A 66 1.24 1.99 5.95
N GLY A 67 0.11 2.67 5.89
CA GLY A 67 -1.07 2.22 6.63
C GLY A 67 -1.68 0.98 5.96
N ARG A 68 -2.04 -0.05 6.72
CA ARG A 68 -2.95 -1.10 6.21
C ARG A 68 -4.32 -0.48 6.01
N ALA A 69 -4.91 -0.75 4.86
CA ALA A 69 -6.29 -0.36 4.60
C ALA A 69 -7.19 -1.57 4.81
N ASN A 70 -8.26 -1.47 5.59
CA ASN A 70 -9.17 -2.60 5.74
C ASN A 70 -9.76 -3.01 4.38
N HIS A 71 -9.93 -4.31 4.13
CA HIS A 71 -10.69 -4.91 3.01
C HIS A 71 -12.19 -4.61 3.15
N ARG A 72 -12.57 -3.37 3.46
CA ARG A 72 -13.96 -2.97 3.51
C ARG A 72 -14.46 -2.88 2.07
N ILE A 73 -14.91 -4.04 1.58
CA ILE A 73 -15.87 -4.15 0.48
C ILE A 73 -17.04 -3.25 0.89
N LEU A 74 -17.17 -2.11 0.21
CA LEU A 74 -18.39 -1.31 0.22
C LEU A 74 -19.28 -1.79 -0.92
#